data_AF-A0A0P7XHD1-F1
#
_entry.id   AF-A0A0P7XHD1-F1
#
_cell.length_a   1.000
_cell.length_b   1.000
_cell.length_c   1.000
_cell.angle_alpha   90.00
_cell.angle_beta   90.00
_cell.angle_gamma   90.00
#
_symmetry.space_group_name_H-M   'P 1'
#
loop_
_entity.id
_entity.type
_entity.pdbx_description
1 polymer ?
#
loop_
_entity_poly.entity_id
_entity_poly.type
_entity_poly.pdbx_seq_one_letter_code
_entity_poly.pdbx_strand_id
1 'polypeptide(L)'
;MAASEDFKPPSGEGLGKYNILPPIPSTSAEPSLTQGSMAGHRGIEHWSAMRKHLLRHRRSGEVQKQLRGIMVSDAMMAHQKVQRGKRPARSSPDPMDSDKMNYSFLKSCVEGRPIAPIPQQWLDSIFTRVPQQLRQEPRNLDLLKELCKEVSENFLSDMVKHTVNMVLQSPESKETEHPHEMPQSEQTPDFSTPWKDGFLKSRKMIRDNLHVLHPVMRIILDICHKTFSQLLLVDLSDCRSTGPIDCESLRNKVTVQCKKNEENIMNTWFPKVIHLLTSKDTLQSIKTEKLDSFYNCASTLISNQLKALVERSIKEYVSLFHPSRSDQLPLFKMDLTFDDEKMEFYPSFQDLEEAVLETIDQITGTMQARKA
;
A
#
# COMPACT_ATOMS: atom_id res chain seq x y z
N MET A 1 -60.24 46.27 -19.73
CA MET A 1 -60.15 44.89 -20.26
C MET A 1 -58.82 44.33 -19.75
N ALA A 2 -58.71 43.77 -18.54
CA ALA A 2 -59.25 42.47 -18.03
C ALA A 2 -58.72 41.30 -18.89
N ALA A 3 -58.13 40.20 -18.42
CA ALA A 3 -58.09 39.45 -17.14
C ALA A 3 -56.92 38.42 -17.22
N SER A 4 -56.13 38.09 -16.17
CA SER A 4 -56.17 36.87 -15.29
C SER A 4 -56.53 35.53 -16.00
N GLU A 5 -55.84 34.39 -15.81
CA GLU A 5 -55.84 33.52 -14.61
C GLU A 5 -54.68 32.48 -14.54
N ASP A 6 -54.36 32.09 -13.30
CA ASP A 6 -53.51 30.97 -12.81
C ASP A 6 -54.13 29.56 -12.98
N PHE A 7 -53.32 28.48 -13.02
CA PHE A 7 -53.36 27.36 -12.03
C PHE A 7 -52.30 26.21 -12.21
N LYS A 8 -51.48 26.02 -11.16
CA LYS A 8 -50.86 24.83 -10.46
C LYS A 8 -50.23 23.57 -11.15
N PRO A 9 -49.28 22.87 -10.43
CA PRO A 9 -48.36 21.84 -10.94
C PRO A 9 -48.82 20.39 -10.65
N PRO A 10 -48.12 19.35 -11.15
CA PRO A 10 -48.21 18.01 -10.58
C PRO A 10 -47.02 17.69 -9.65
N SER A 11 -47.41 17.22 -8.47
CA SER A 11 -46.61 16.66 -7.38
C SER A 11 -45.89 15.37 -7.79
N GLY A 12 -44.84 15.05 -7.03
CA GLY A 12 -43.93 13.95 -7.31
C GLY A 12 -44.47 12.55 -7.07
N GLU A 13 -43.88 11.61 -7.78
CA GLU A 13 -43.66 10.22 -7.40
C GLU A 13 -42.65 9.62 -8.40
N GLY A 14 -41.37 9.63 -8.05
CA GLY A 14 -40.29 9.20 -8.95
C GLY A 14 -39.03 8.68 -8.26
N LEU A 15 -39.10 8.37 -6.96
CA LEU A 15 -37.97 7.87 -6.18
C LEU A 15 -38.41 6.61 -5.42
N GLY A 16 -38.52 5.49 -6.12
CA GLY A 16 -38.96 4.25 -5.47
C GLY A 16 -38.67 2.93 -6.20
N LYS A 17 -37.85 2.89 -7.26
CA LYS A 17 -37.68 1.64 -8.04
C LYS A 17 -36.25 1.11 -8.22
N TYR A 18 -35.24 1.68 -7.58
CA TYR A 18 -33.88 1.16 -7.68
C TYR A 18 -33.19 1.12 -6.31
N ASN A 19 -33.62 0.24 -5.41
CA ASN A 19 -32.83 -0.19 -4.25
C ASN A 19 -33.40 -1.47 -3.60
N ILE A 20 -33.69 -2.49 -4.42
CA ILE A 20 -33.91 -3.84 -3.88
C ILE A 20 -33.06 -4.79 -4.74
N LEU A 21 -31.97 -5.29 -4.15
CA LEU A 21 -31.25 -6.43 -4.72
C LEU A 21 -32.17 -7.67 -4.66
N PRO A 22 -32.23 -8.49 -5.71
CA PRO A 22 -33.01 -9.71 -5.67
C PRO A 22 -32.43 -10.68 -4.62
N PRO A 23 -33.28 -11.45 -3.92
CA PRO A 23 -32.80 -12.44 -2.95
C PRO A 23 -32.00 -13.54 -3.65
N ILE A 24 -30.93 -13.99 -2.99
CA ILE A 24 -30.07 -15.08 -3.46
C ILE A 24 -30.85 -16.40 -3.29
N PRO A 25 -31.05 -17.21 -4.34
CA PRO A 25 -31.65 -18.53 -4.20
C PRO A 25 -30.69 -19.46 -3.47
N SER A 26 -31.18 -20.11 -2.42
CA SER A 26 -30.50 -21.19 -1.71
C SER A 26 -30.21 -22.33 -2.70
N THR A 27 -28.94 -22.67 -2.87
CA THR A 27 -28.51 -23.82 -3.67
C THR A 27 -28.84 -25.12 -2.95
N SER A 28 -29.92 -25.77 -3.39
CA SER A 28 -30.16 -27.20 -3.16
C SER A 28 -30.97 -27.77 -4.32
N ALA A 29 -30.30 -28.51 -5.20
CA ALA A 29 -30.79 -29.64 -6.02
C ALA A 29 -30.09 -29.70 -7.40
N GLU A 30 -29.66 -30.91 -7.75
CA GLU A 30 -29.03 -31.32 -9.01
C GLU A 30 -29.96 -31.17 -10.22
N PRO A 31 -29.43 -31.06 -11.47
CA PRO A 31 -30.23 -30.80 -12.65
C PRO A 31 -30.68 -32.08 -13.37
N SER A 32 -31.99 -32.21 -13.61
CA SER A 32 -32.55 -33.08 -14.66
C SER A 32 -32.95 -32.26 -15.89
N LEU A 33 -32.54 -32.77 -17.06
CA LEU A 33 -32.82 -32.25 -18.41
C LEU A 33 -34.33 -32.18 -18.73
N THR A 34 -34.80 -31.08 -19.35
CA THR A 34 -35.37 -31.05 -20.73
C THR A 34 -35.99 -29.68 -21.10
N GLN A 35 -35.61 -29.22 -22.30
CA GLN A 35 -36.28 -28.35 -23.30
C GLN A 35 -37.17 -27.14 -22.92
N GLY A 36 -36.81 -25.97 -23.48
CA GLY A 36 -37.66 -24.77 -23.58
C GLY A 36 -36.93 -23.54 -24.13
N SER A 37 -36.58 -23.55 -25.42
CA SER A 37 -35.87 -22.49 -26.14
C SER A 37 -36.77 -21.31 -26.50
N MET A 38 -36.41 -20.10 -26.03
CA MET A 38 -36.46 -18.79 -26.74
C MET A 38 -36.32 -17.57 -25.80
N ALA A 39 -36.38 -17.75 -24.48
CA ALA A 39 -36.16 -16.67 -23.50
C ALA A 39 -34.68 -16.53 -23.05
N GLY A 40 -33.86 -17.56 -23.25
CA GLY A 40 -32.49 -17.64 -22.72
C GLY A 40 -31.45 -16.75 -23.43
N HIS A 41 -31.64 -16.43 -24.72
CA HIS A 41 -30.61 -15.70 -25.48
C HIS A 41 -30.46 -14.22 -25.07
N ARG A 42 -31.57 -13.51 -24.79
CA ARG A 42 -31.52 -12.11 -24.34
C ARG A 42 -30.89 -11.95 -22.95
N GLY A 43 -31.12 -12.91 -22.06
CA GLY A 43 -30.51 -12.92 -20.73
C GLY A 43 -29.00 -13.13 -20.80
N ILE A 44 -28.55 -14.10 -21.60
CA ILE A 44 -27.13 -14.44 -21.73
C ILE A 44 -26.33 -13.29 -22.39
N GLU A 45 -26.89 -12.61 -23.38
CA GLU A 45 -26.26 -11.43 -24.00
C GLU A 45 -26.16 -10.24 -23.03
N HIS A 46 -27.21 -9.97 -22.25
CA HIS A 46 -27.21 -8.92 -21.23
C HIS A 46 -26.17 -9.20 -20.13
N TRP A 47 -26.07 -10.45 -19.66
CA TRP A 47 -25.05 -10.86 -18.69
C TRP A 47 -23.63 -10.78 -19.26
N SER A 48 -23.44 -11.13 -20.53
CA SER A 48 -22.15 -11.01 -21.22
C SER A 48 -21.74 -9.54 -21.41
N ALA A 49 -22.68 -8.67 -21.77
CA ALA A 49 -22.46 -7.23 -21.89
C ALA A 49 -22.14 -6.58 -20.53
N MET A 50 -22.86 -6.95 -19.48
CA MET A 50 -22.65 -6.44 -18.12
C MET A 50 -21.31 -6.91 -17.53
N ARG A 51 -20.90 -8.17 -17.80
CA ARG A 51 -19.59 -8.69 -17.41
C ARG A 51 -18.46 -8.00 -18.16
N LYS A 52 -18.62 -7.74 -19.46
CA LYS A 52 -17.66 -6.95 -20.27
C LYS A 52 -17.57 -5.50 -19.78
N HIS A 53 -18.70 -4.89 -19.39
CA HIS A 53 -18.76 -3.55 -18.83
C HIS A 53 -18.02 -3.50 -17.49
N LEU A 54 -18.25 -4.43 -16.57
CA LEU A 54 -17.55 -4.51 -15.28
C LEU A 54 -16.04 -4.75 -15.43
N LEU A 55 -15.62 -5.56 -16.42
CA LEU A 55 -14.20 -5.81 -16.70
C LEU A 55 -13.49 -4.60 -17.32
N ARG A 56 -14.22 -3.73 -18.04
CA ARG A 56 -13.66 -2.53 -18.70
C ARG A 56 -13.87 -1.24 -17.90
N HIS A 57 -14.79 -1.23 -16.94
CA HIS A 57 -15.10 -0.09 -16.11
C HIS A 57 -14.00 0.12 -15.07
N ARG A 58 -13.08 1.05 -15.38
CA ARG A 58 -12.10 1.57 -14.42
C ARG A 58 -12.63 2.88 -13.87
N ARG A 59 -12.95 2.88 -12.57
CA ARG A 59 -13.43 4.07 -11.84
C ARG A 59 -12.54 5.30 -12.05
N SER A 60 -11.22 5.13 -12.19
CA SER A 60 -10.32 6.26 -12.46
C SER A 60 -10.56 6.89 -13.84
N GLY A 61 -10.97 6.12 -14.84
CA GLY A 61 -11.28 6.60 -16.19
C GLY A 61 -12.56 7.44 -16.24
N GLU A 62 -13.62 6.99 -15.55
CA GLU A 62 -14.88 7.75 -15.39
C GLU A 62 -14.62 9.09 -14.69
N VAL A 63 -13.87 9.07 -13.59
CA VAL A 63 -13.54 10.28 -12.81
C VAL A 63 -12.70 11.24 -13.66
N GLN A 64 -11.73 10.74 -14.42
CA GLN A 64 -10.89 11.57 -15.28
C GLN A 64 -11.67 12.16 -16.47
N LYS A 65 -12.71 11.46 -16.96
CA LYS A 65 -13.61 11.96 -18.00
C LYS A 65 -14.52 13.07 -17.47
N GLN A 66 -15.06 12.93 -16.25
CA GLN A 66 -15.82 13.98 -15.58
C GLN A 66 -14.97 15.22 -15.32
N LEU A 67 -13.73 15.03 -14.83
CA LEU A 67 -12.80 16.14 -14.58
C LEU A 67 -12.45 16.91 -15.86
N ARG A 68 -12.20 16.19 -16.96
CA ARG A 68 -12.00 16.81 -18.28
C ARG A 68 -13.23 17.60 -18.74
N GLY A 69 -14.44 17.12 -18.47
CA GLY A 69 -15.68 17.84 -18.78
C GLY A 69 -15.79 19.18 -18.04
N ILE A 70 -15.45 19.19 -16.74
CA ILE A 70 -15.45 20.40 -15.92
C ILE A 70 -14.40 21.40 -16.43
N MET A 71 -13.17 20.94 -16.68
CA MET A 71 -12.09 21.79 -17.21
C MET A 71 -12.43 22.43 -18.56
N VAL A 72 -13.09 21.70 -19.46
CA VAL A 72 -13.51 22.24 -20.76
C VAL A 72 -14.62 23.26 -20.62
N SER A 73 -15.56 23.03 -19.70
CA SER A 73 -16.63 23.98 -19.38
C SER A 73 -16.06 25.29 -18.82
N ASP A 74 -15.11 25.20 -17.89
CA ASP A 74 -14.46 26.38 -17.29
C ASP A 74 -13.61 27.13 -18.31
N ALA A 75 -12.88 26.42 -19.18
CA ALA A 75 -12.12 27.02 -20.28
C ALA A 75 -13.03 27.76 -21.28
N MET A 76 -14.21 27.21 -21.60
CA MET A 76 -15.20 27.88 -22.45
C MET A 76 -15.75 29.15 -21.78
N MET A 77 -16.06 29.09 -20.49
CA MET A 77 -16.54 30.24 -19.73
C MET A 77 -15.48 31.36 -19.65
N ALA A 78 -14.22 31.00 -19.41
CA ALA A 78 -13.09 31.94 -19.40
C ALA A 78 -12.88 32.60 -20.77
N HIS A 79 -12.92 31.82 -21.87
CA HIS A 79 -12.79 32.34 -23.22
C HIS A 79 -13.93 33.31 -23.58
N GLN A 80 -15.16 33.01 -23.16
CA GLN A 80 -16.32 33.87 -23.40
C GLN A 80 -16.23 35.19 -22.61
N LYS A 81 -15.62 35.17 -21.42
CA LYS A 81 -15.34 36.35 -20.58
C LYS A 81 -14.28 37.25 -21.23
N VAL A 82 -13.23 36.66 -21.81
CA VAL A 82 -12.17 37.39 -22.54
C VAL A 82 -12.70 38.02 -23.83
N GLN A 83 -13.57 37.34 -24.58
CA GLN A 83 -14.16 37.90 -25.80
C GLN A 83 -15.09 39.10 -25.51
N ARG A 84 -15.78 39.10 -24.37
CA ARG A 84 -16.64 40.23 -23.94
C ARG A 84 -15.84 41.45 -23.44
N GLY A 85 -14.54 41.32 -23.20
CA GLY A 85 -13.68 42.36 -22.61
C GLY A 85 -12.86 43.23 -23.58
N LYS A 86 -12.98 43.09 -24.91
CA LYS A 86 -12.14 43.88 -25.85
C LYS A 86 -12.61 45.34 -25.97
N ARG A 87 -11.85 46.28 -25.39
CA ARG A 87 -11.76 47.70 -25.80
C ARG A 87 -10.28 48.08 -26.09
N PRO A 88 -10.01 49.08 -26.97
CA PRO A 88 -8.74 49.23 -27.65
C PRO A 88 -7.66 49.97 -26.84
N ALA A 89 -6.41 49.74 -27.25
CA ALA A 89 -5.15 50.14 -26.62
C ALA A 89 -4.94 51.65 -26.40
N ARG A 90 -4.23 52.01 -25.30
CA ARG A 90 -3.15 53.03 -25.31
C ARG A 90 -2.30 53.02 -24.02
N SER A 91 -0.99 52.94 -24.26
CA SER A 91 0.22 53.29 -23.48
C SER A 91 0.15 54.14 -22.21
N SER A 92 0.71 53.62 -21.11
CA SER A 92 1.52 54.29 -20.04
C SER A 92 2.11 53.19 -19.12
N PRO A 93 3.17 53.44 -18.32
CA PRO A 93 3.92 52.37 -17.64
C PRO A 93 3.01 51.57 -16.69
N ASP A 94 3.15 50.25 -16.70
CA ASP A 94 2.27 49.34 -15.96
C ASP A 94 2.17 49.72 -14.47
N PRO A 95 0.97 50.02 -13.93
CA PRO A 95 0.76 50.24 -12.50
C PRO A 95 1.04 48.98 -11.64
N MET A 96 1.26 47.83 -12.28
CA MET A 96 1.45 46.53 -11.64
C MET A 96 2.71 46.43 -10.77
N ASP A 97 3.79 47.14 -11.08
CA ASP A 97 5.02 47.11 -10.25
C ASP A 97 4.92 47.99 -9.00
N SER A 98 4.19 49.12 -9.09
CA SER A 98 3.90 49.99 -7.94
C SER A 98 3.02 49.28 -6.91
N ASP A 99 2.00 48.54 -7.36
CA ASP A 99 1.07 47.86 -6.46
C ASP A 99 1.73 46.70 -5.69
N LYS A 100 2.67 45.98 -6.31
CA LYS A 100 3.46 44.94 -5.65
C LYS A 100 4.42 45.53 -4.61
N MET A 101 5.09 46.64 -4.93
CA MET A 101 5.97 47.34 -3.97
C MET A 101 5.18 47.97 -2.82
N ASN A 102 3.98 48.51 -3.07
CA ASN A 102 3.11 49.03 -2.02
C ASN A 102 2.56 47.92 -1.12
N TYR A 103 2.19 46.77 -1.69
CA TYR A 103 1.73 45.62 -0.91
C TYR A 103 2.82 45.05 -0.01
N SER A 104 4.07 44.91 -0.51
CA SER A 104 5.18 44.41 0.32
C SER A 104 5.53 45.36 1.46
N PHE A 105 5.47 46.67 1.22
CA PHE A 105 5.64 47.68 2.25
C PHE A 105 4.51 47.62 3.31
N LEU A 106 3.25 47.63 2.87
CA LEU A 106 2.10 47.53 3.78
C LEU A 106 2.10 46.22 4.57
N LYS A 107 2.51 45.11 3.94
CA LYS A 107 2.66 43.81 4.59
C LYS A 107 3.68 43.88 5.74
N SER A 108 4.86 44.46 5.50
CA SER A 108 5.87 44.65 6.55
C SER A 108 5.35 45.50 7.72
N CYS A 109 4.55 46.54 7.43
CA CYS A 109 3.89 47.36 8.46
C CYS A 109 2.86 46.59 9.30
N VAL A 110 2.14 45.63 8.71
CA VAL A 110 1.16 44.79 9.42
C VAL A 110 1.87 43.69 10.22
N GLU A 111 2.94 43.10 9.67
CA GLU A 111 3.78 42.11 10.35
C GLU A 111 4.48 42.69 11.59
N GLY A 112 4.84 43.98 11.57
CA GLY A 112 5.43 44.69 12.70
C GLY A 112 4.47 45.03 13.85
N ARG A 113 3.18 44.71 13.73
CA ARG A 113 2.22 44.97 14.82
C ARG A 113 2.40 43.98 15.97
N PRO A 114 2.35 44.44 17.24
CA PRO A 114 2.41 43.54 18.38
C PRO A 114 1.15 42.68 18.41
N ILE A 115 1.33 41.37 18.23
CA ILE A 115 0.27 40.37 18.37
C ILE A 115 0.29 39.84 19.79
N ALA A 116 -0.89 39.63 20.36
CA ALA A 116 -1.02 39.01 21.68
C ALA A 116 -0.36 37.62 21.67
N PRO A 117 0.57 37.32 22.58
CA PRO A 117 1.18 36.01 22.68
C PRO A 117 0.13 34.95 23.05
N ILE A 118 0.46 33.68 22.83
CA ILE A 118 -0.40 32.56 23.20
C ILE A 118 -0.73 32.61 24.71
N PRO A 119 -2.00 32.50 25.11
CA PRO A 119 -2.37 32.44 26.52
C PRO A 119 -1.73 31.23 27.22
N GLN A 120 -1.14 31.44 28.40
CA GLN A 120 -0.48 30.37 29.17
C GLN A 120 -1.42 29.20 29.50
N GLN A 121 -2.69 29.48 29.74
CA GLN A 121 -3.71 28.45 29.99
C GLN A 121 -3.84 27.43 28.85
N TRP A 122 -3.57 27.84 27.61
CA TRP A 122 -3.59 26.96 26.45
C TRP A 122 -2.35 26.07 26.41
N LEU A 123 -1.18 26.64 26.71
CA LEU A 123 0.05 25.86 26.85
C LEU A 123 -0.07 24.84 27.99
N ASP A 124 -0.63 25.21 29.13
CA ASP A 124 -0.90 24.31 30.24
C ASP A 124 -1.86 23.17 29.86
N SER A 125 -2.89 23.49 29.06
CA SER A 125 -3.85 22.50 28.53
C SER A 125 -3.20 21.53 27.54
N ILE A 126 -2.23 21.99 26.76
CA ILE A 126 -1.44 21.13 25.86
C ILE A 126 -0.50 20.25 26.70
N PHE A 127 0.15 20.83 27.70
CA PHE A 127 1.08 20.16 28.60
C PHE A 127 0.41 19.05 29.42
N THR A 128 -0.83 19.26 29.87
CA THR A 128 -1.60 18.27 30.64
C THR A 128 -1.98 17.02 29.83
N ARG A 129 -2.03 17.11 28.49
CA ARG A 129 -2.32 15.97 27.60
C ARG A 129 -1.12 15.06 27.36
N VAL A 130 0.10 15.52 27.65
CA VAL A 130 1.32 14.71 27.52
C VAL A 130 1.35 13.68 28.66
N PRO A 131 1.63 12.39 28.45
CA PRO A 131 1.72 11.40 29.53
C PRO A 131 2.72 11.78 30.64
N GLN A 132 2.38 11.50 31.91
CA GLN A 132 3.20 11.90 33.05
C GLN A 132 4.59 11.26 33.07
N GLN A 133 4.73 10.03 32.54
CA GLN A 133 6.04 9.35 32.44
C GLN A 133 7.03 10.13 31.58
N LEU A 134 6.55 10.82 30.53
CA LEU A 134 7.39 11.61 29.63
C LEU A 134 7.70 13.00 30.17
N ARG A 135 6.86 13.52 31.09
CA ARG A 135 7.02 14.84 31.72
C ARG A 135 8.07 14.88 32.83
N GLN A 136 8.31 13.75 33.49
CA GLN A 136 9.18 13.68 34.67
C GLN A 136 10.60 13.21 34.36
N GLU A 137 10.88 12.78 33.14
CA GLU A 137 12.20 12.31 32.75
C GLU A 137 13.15 13.51 32.53
N PRO A 138 14.32 13.55 33.21
CA PRO A 138 15.24 14.68 33.13
C PRO A 138 15.71 15.00 31.70
N ARG A 139 15.82 13.98 30.86
CA ARG A 139 16.23 14.09 29.45
C ARG A 139 15.19 14.80 28.58
N ASN A 140 13.91 14.76 28.94
CA ASN A 140 12.82 15.29 28.12
C ASN A 140 12.42 16.71 28.53
N LEU A 141 12.92 17.21 29.67
CA LEU A 141 12.59 18.56 30.16
C LEU A 141 13.05 19.67 29.21
N ASP A 142 14.22 19.52 28.59
CA ASP A 142 14.73 20.51 27.64
C ASP A 142 13.99 20.42 26.30
N LEU A 143 13.74 19.21 25.80
CA LEU A 143 12.91 18.99 24.60
C LEU A 143 11.50 19.58 24.76
N LEU A 144 10.90 19.43 25.94
CA LEU A 144 9.55 19.93 26.21
C LEU A 144 9.49 21.46 26.22
N LYS A 145 10.55 22.13 26.69
CA LYS A 145 10.69 23.60 26.59
C LYS A 145 10.84 24.04 25.14
N GLU A 146 11.64 23.33 24.35
CA GLU A 146 11.79 23.61 22.91
C GLU A 146 10.45 23.47 22.17
N LEU A 147 9.69 22.40 22.44
CA LEU A 147 8.37 22.19 21.85
C LEU A 147 7.36 23.28 22.26
N CYS A 148 7.34 23.70 23.52
CA CYS A 148 6.49 24.81 23.95
C CYS A 148 6.86 26.12 23.27
N LYS A 149 8.16 26.36 23.04
CA LYS A 149 8.66 27.51 22.29
C LYS A 149 8.21 27.43 20.82
N GLU A 150 8.36 26.29 20.17
CA GLU A 150 7.93 26.07 18.79
C GLU A 150 6.42 26.32 18.61
N VAL A 151 5.59 25.79 19.53
CA VAL A 151 4.13 26.03 19.50
C VAL A 151 3.80 27.52 19.63
N SER A 152 4.53 28.24 20.47
CA SER A 152 4.34 29.67 20.67
C SER A 152 4.75 30.48 19.44
N GLU A 153 5.87 30.11 18.80
CA GLU A 153 6.37 30.73 17.56
C GLU A 153 5.42 30.47 16.37
N ASN A 154 4.92 29.24 16.25
CA ASN A 154 3.94 28.87 15.22
C ASN A 154 2.64 29.65 15.39
N PHE A 155 2.13 29.76 16.62
CA PHE A 155 0.94 30.57 16.90
C PHE A 155 1.14 32.04 16.50
N LEU A 156 2.28 32.63 16.84
CA LEU A 156 2.60 34.00 16.46
C LEU A 156 2.67 34.15 14.93
N SER A 157 3.38 33.26 14.25
CA SER A 157 3.47 33.25 12.79
C SER A 157 2.10 33.15 12.12
N ASP A 158 1.24 32.25 12.60
CA ASP A 158 -0.09 32.05 12.05
C ASP A 158 -1.01 33.25 12.31
N MET A 159 -0.92 33.87 13.48
CA MET A 159 -1.65 35.08 13.80
C MET A 159 -1.18 36.29 12.97
N VAL A 160 0.13 36.43 12.73
CA VAL A 160 0.69 37.45 11.83
C VAL A 160 0.13 37.25 10.43
N LYS A 161 0.22 36.03 9.91
CA LYS A 161 -0.29 35.67 8.59
C LYS A 161 -1.80 35.91 8.46
N HIS A 162 -2.58 35.52 9.46
CA HIS A 162 -4.01 35.76 9.50
C HIS A 162 -4.33 37.26 9.49
N THR A 163 -3.63 38.05 10.30
CA THR A 163 -3.80 39.52 10.35
C THR A 163 -3.45 40.17 9.02
N VAL A 164 -2.35 39.76 8.37
CA VAL A 164 -1.98 40.23 7.03
C VAL A 164 -3.08 39.90 6.02
N ASN A 165 -3.60 38.68 6.02
CA ASN A 165 -4.64 38.26 5.07
C ASN A 165 -5.99 38.94 5.31
N MET A 166 -6.30 39.31 6.56
CA MET A 166 -7.53 40.04 6.92
C MET A 166 -7.46 41.53 6.58
N VAL A 167 -6.30 42.15 6.75
CA VAL A 167 -6.13 43.60 6.56
C VAL A 167 -5.71 43.95 5.13
N LEU A 168 -4.90 43.10 4.50
CA LEU A 168 -4.35 43.32 3.17
C LEU A 168 -4.83 42.25 2.20
N GLN A 169 -5.56 42.71 1.20
CA GLN A 169 -5.94 41.88 0.08
C GLN A 169 -4.74 41.71 -0.86
N SER A 170 -4.32 40.47 -1.11
CA SER A 170 -3.23 40.22 -2.05
C SER A 170 -3.65 40.63 -3.48
N PRO A 171 -2.80 41.35 -4.23
CA PRO A 171 -3.09 41.68 -5.62
C PRO A 171 -3.25 40.43 -6.51
N GLU A 172 -2.72 39.27 -6.08
CA GLU A 172 -2.86 37.98 -6.77
C GLU A 172 -4.20 37.27 -6.48
N SER A 173 -4.93 37.65 -5.42
CA SER A 173 -6.19 36.99 -5.02
C SER A 173 -7.47 37.60 -5.62
N LYS A 174 -7.36 38.60 -6.51
CA LYS A 174 -8.53 39.29 -7.11
C LYS A 174 -9.39 38.41 -8.05
N GLU A 175 -8.99 37.17 -8.34
CA GLU A 175 -9.80 36.27 -9.18
C GLU A 175 -10.90 35.50 -8.43
N THR A 176 -11.04 35.63 -7.10
CA THR A 176 -12.12 34.92 -6.39
C THR A 176 -12.62 35.69 -5.17
N GLU A 177 -13.18 36.87 -5.39
CA GLU A 177 -14.08 37.48 -4.41
C GLU A 177 -15.52 37.07 -4.68
N HIS A 178 -15.89 35.90 -4.18
CA HIS A 178 -17.24 35.75 -3.65
C HIS A 178 -17.19 36.15 -2.18
N PRO A 179 -18.16 36.95 -1.68
CA PRO A 179 -18.23 37.25 -0.25
C PRO A 179 -18.23 35.93 0.51
N HIS A 180 -17.24 35.71 1.36
CA HIS A 180 -17.31 34.68 2.38
C HIS A 180 -18.42 35.09 3.35
N GLU A 181 -19.67 34.80 3.00
CA GLU A 181 -20.59 34.29 4.01
C GLU A 181 -19.83 33.13 4.66
N MET A 182 -19.47 33.29 5.93
CA MET A 182 -19.05 32.15 6.73
C MET A 182 -20.09 31.07 6.47
N PRO A 183 -19.72 29.88 5.97
CA PRO A 183 -20.67 28.79 5.91
C PRO A 183 -21.13 28.65 7.36
N GLN A 184 -22.42 28.93 7.59
CA GLN A 184 -23.05 28.43 8.80
C GLN A 184 -22.63 26.97 8.88
N SER A 185 -22.23 26.53 10.07
CA SER A 185 -21.81 25.16 10.33
C SER A 185 -23.00 24.21 10.19
N GLU A 186 -23.65 24.19 9.03
CA GLU A 186 -24.40 23.07 8.53
C GLU A 186 -23.36 22.03 8.20
N GLN A 187 -23.11 21.19 9.21
CA GLN A 187 -22.62 19.83 9.10
C GLN A 187 -21.80 19.60 7.83
N THR A 188 -20.47 19.77 7.93
CA THR A 188 -19.54 19.17 6.95
C THR A 188 -20.11 17.81 6.58
N PRO A 189 -20.57 17.60 5.33
CA PRO A 189 -21.18 16.34 4.97
C PRO A 189 -20.14 15.27 5.27
N ASP A 190 -20.45 14.36 6.19
CA ASP A 190 -19.52 13.32 6.60
C ASP A 190 -19.33 12.38 5.41
N PHE A 191 -18.37 12.70 4.54
CA PHE A 191 -17.97 11.92 3.37
C PHE A 191 -17.45 10.52 3.76
N SER A 192 -17.31 10.24 5.06
CA SER A 192 -16.98 8.91 5.59
C SER A 192 -18.18 7.96 5.55
N THR A 193 -19.42 8.47 5.65
CA THR A 193 -20.63 7.65 5.88
C THR A 193 -20.87 6.51 4.88
N PRO A 194 -20.60 6.62 3.56
CA PRO A 194 -20.92 5.52 2.64
C PRO A 194 -20.01 4.29 2.79
N TRP A 195 -18.76 4.49 3.22
CA TRP A 195 -17.75 3.42 3.29
C TRP A 195 -17.33 3.08 4.71
N LYS A 196 -17.61 3.94 5.70
CA LYS A 196 -17.23 3.77 7.11
C LYS A 196 -17.75 2.45 7.68
N ASP A 197 -19.00 2.10 7.43
CA ASP A 197 -19.56 0.84 7.91
C ASP A 197 -18.90 -0.37 7.25
N GLY A 198 -18.63 -0.29 5.95
CA GLY A 198 -17.87 -1.30 5.22
C GLY A 198 -16.46 -1.47 5.80
N PHE A 199 -15.75 -0.37 6.02
CA PHE A 199 -14.42 -0.34 6.61
C PHE A 199 -14.41 -0.91 8.03
N LEU A 200 -15.34 -0.50 8.90
CA LEU A 200 -15.44 -0.99 10.27
C LEU A 200 -15.75 -2.49 10.31
N LYS A 201 -16.64 -2.96 9.42
CA LYS A 201 -16.95 -4.38 9.26
C LYS A 201 -15.72 -5.17 8.81
N SER A 202 -15.03 -4.72 7.76
CA SER A 202 -13.81 -5.37 7.27
C SER A 202 -12.69 -5.36 8.31
N ARG A 203 -12.49 -4.24 9.02
CA ARG A 203 -11.50 -4.13 10.10
C ARG A 203 -11.80 -5.10 11.24
N LYS A 204 -13.06 -5.23 11.64
CA LYS A 204 -13.50 -6.21 12.64
C LYS A 204 -13.25 -7.64 12.16
N MET A 205 -13.62 -7.96 10.91
CA MET A 205 -13.34 -9.27 10.31
C MET A 205 -11.85 -9.61 10.27
N ILE A 206 -10.99 -8.66 9.90
CA ILE A 206 -9.54 -8.86 9.89
C ILE A 206 -9.03 -9.10 11.31
N ARG A 207 -9.42 -8.26 12.27
CA ARG A 207 -8.99 -8.39 13.66
C ARG A 207 -9.39 -9.74 14.26
N ASP A 208 -10.61 -10.19 13.98
CA ASP A 208 -11.19 -11.37 14.63
C ASP A 208 -10.74 -12.70 13.99
N ASN A 209 -10.17 -12.68 12.77
CA ASN A 209 -9.78 -13.90 12.03
C ASN A 209 -8.30 -13.98 11.63
N LEU A 210 -7.57 -12.87 11.56
CA LEU A 210 -6.19 -12.87 11.03
C LEU A 210 -5.15 -13.28 12.07
N HIS A 211 -5.43 -13.16 13.38
CA HIS A 211 -4.58 -13.60 14.49
C HIS A 211 -3.10 -13.15 14.48
N VAL A 212 -2.71 -12.15 13.67
CA VAL A 212 -1.31 -11.70 13.50
C VAL A 212 -0.66 -11.30 14.82
N LEU A 213 -1.44 -10.68 15.72
CA LEU A 213 -0.96 -10.17 17.01
C LEU A 213 -1.02 -11.22 18.12
N HIS A 214 -1.38 -12.46 17.81
CA HIS A 214 -1.47 -13.52 18.81
C HIS A 214 -0.05 -13.86 19.34
N PRO A 215 0.14 -14.03 20.67
CA PRO A 215 1.46 -14.30 21.25
C PRO A 215 2.19 -15.49 20.63
N VAL A 216 1.45 -16.54 20.27
CA VAL A 216 2.00 -17.72 19.61
C VAL A 216 2.62 -17.39 18.25
N MET A 217 2.00 -16.52 17.44
CA MET A 217 2.58 -16.12 16.15
C MET A 217 3.90 -15.39 16.33
N ARG A 218 4.01 -14.56 17.38
CA ARG A 218 5.25 -13.89 17.76
C ARG A 218 6.33 -14.89 18.18
N ILE A 219 5.97 -15.92 18.95
CA ILE A 219 6.93 -16.96 19.37
C ILE A 219 7.38 -17.79 18.15
N ILE A 220 6.46 -18.17 17.24
CA ILE A 220 6.81 -18.84 15.99
C ILE A 220 7.80 -17.98 15.19
N LEU A 221 7.53 -16.68 15.03
CA LEU A 221 8.45 -15.76 14.36
C LEU A 221 9.84 -15.71 14.99
N ASP A 222 9.93 -15.67 16.32
CA ASP A 222 11.22 -15.66 17.03
C ASP A 222 12.00 -16.98 16.82
N ILE A 223 11.32 -18.13 16.89
CA ILE A 223 11.92 -19.43 16.61
C ILE A 223 12.40 -19.51 15.16
N CYS A 224 11.60 -19.03 14.20
CA CYS A 224 11.97 -18.95 12.79
C CYS A 224 13.19 -18.06 12.58
N HIS A 225 13.21 -16.86 13.17
CA HIS A 225 14.35 -15.95 13.05
C HIS A 225 15.63 -16.56 13.62
N LYS A 226 15.58 -17.17 14.81
CA LYS A 226 16.73 -17.84 15.41
C LYS A 226 17.27 -19.00 14.58
N THR A 227 16.39 -19.73 13.89
CA THR A 227 16.77 -20.89 13.08
C THR A 227 17.24 -20.49 11.68
N PHE A 228 16.53 -19.58 11.03
CA PHE A 228 16.70 -19.28 9.61
C PHE A 228 17.54 -18.03 9.32
N SER A 229 17.88 -17.20 10.31
CA SER A 229 18.61 -15.95 10.07
C SER A 229 19.97 -16.15 9.39
N GLN A 230 20.70 -17.19 9.79
CA GLN A 230 22.03 -17.51 9.24
C GLN A 230 22.03 -18.75 8.33
N LEU A 231 20.86 -19.37 8.14
CA LEU A 231 20.75 -20.58 7.33
C LEU A 231 20.62 -20.21 5.85
N LEU A 232 21.47 -20.82 5.04
CA LEU A 232 21.31 -20.92 3.58
C LEU A 232 21.12 -22.39 3.24
N LEU A 233 20.23 -22.69 2.29
CA LEU A 233 20.01 -24.07 1.87
C LEU A 233 21.24 -24.68 1.20
N VAL A 234 22.02 -23.82 0.52
CA VAL A 234 23.25 -24.18 -0.18
C VAL A 234 24.30 -23.11 0.13
N ASP A 235 25.48 -23.57 0.53
CA ASP A 235 26.67 -22.75 0.70
C ASP A 235 27.78 -23.30 -0.22
N LEU A 236 28.32 -22.41 -1.07
CA LEU A 236 29.39 -22.72 -2.02
C LEU A 236 30.67 -21.93 -1.73
N SER A 237 30.72 -21.21 -0.61
CA SER A 237 31.87 -20.36 -0.23
C SER A 237 33.18 -21.15 -0.07
N ASP A 238 33.08 -22.43 0.31
CA ASP A 238 34.20 -23.35 0.51
C ASP A 238 34.71 -23.98 -0.81
N CYS A 239 33.95 -23.93 -1.89
CA CYS A 239 34.32 -24.55 -3.17
C CYS A 239 35.67 -24.04 -3.68
N ARG A 240 35.95 -22.75 -3.54
CA ARG A 240 37.22 -22.17 -4.02
C ARG A 240 38.44 -22.65 -3.24
N SER A 241 38.26 -22.97 -1.96
CA SER A 241 39.34 -23.54 -1.13
C SER A 241 39.61 -25.02 -1.45
N THR A 242 38.63 -25.72 -2.03
CA THR A 242 38.72 -27.13 -2.41
C THR A 242 39.34 -27.31 -3.80
N GLY A 243 39.33 -26.24 -4.63
CA GLY A 243 39.89 -26.23 -5.99
C GLY A 243 38.80 -26.25 -7.07
N PRO A 244 39.20 -26.45 -8.35
CA PRO A 244 38.24 -26.56 -9.44
C PRO A 244 37.25 -27.71 -9.23
N ILE A 245 35.96 -27.44 -9.41
CA ILE A 245 34.87 -28.40 -9.22
C ILE A 245 34.31 -28.85 -10.57
N ASP A 246 33.99 -30.13 -10.71
CA ASP A 246 33.24 -30.64 -11.86
C ASP A 246 31.72 -30.49 -11.65
N CYS A 247 30.94 -30.58 -12.73
CA CYS A 247 29.48 -30.44 -12.67
C CYS A 247 28.81 -31.48 -11.76
N GLU A 248 29.31 -32.71 -11.72
CA GLU A 248 28.72 -33.79 -10.92
C GLU A 248 28.95 -33.58 -9.43
N SER A 249 30.16 -33.18 -9.06
CA SER A 249 30.54 -32.78 -7.71
C SER A 249 29.71 -31.60 -7.22
N LEU A 250 29.45 -30.61 -8.08
CA LEU A 250 28.55 -29.50 -7.74
C LEU A 250 27.12 -30.01 -7.45
N ARG A 251 26.53 -30.78 -8.37
CA ARG A 251 25.17 -31.34 -8.20
C ARG A 251 25.07 -32.16 -6.91
N ASN A 252 26.03 -33.05 -6.67
CA ASN A 252 26.07 -33.88 -5.48
C ASN A 252 26.17 -33.04 -4.20
N LYS A 253 27.03 -32.02 -4.20
CA LYS A 253 27.20 -31.12 -3.06
C LYS A 253 25.91 -30.36 -2.74
N VAL A 254 25.28 -29.76 -3.76
CA VAL A 254 24.01 -29.05 -3.63
C VAL A 254 22.93 -29.98 -3.10
N THR A 255 22.78 -31.16 -3.69
CA THR A 255 21.79 -32.16 -3.25
C THR A 255 21.99 -32.58 -1.79
N VAL A 256 23.24 -32.85 -1.39
CA VAL A 256 23.56 -33.26 -0.01
C VAL A 256 23.28 -32.13 0.98
N GLN A 257 23.67 -30.90 0.67
CA GLN A 257 23.40 -29.73 1.52
C GLN A 257 21.90 -29.47 1.67
N CYS A 258 21.15 -29.49 0.56
CA CYS A 258 19.70 -29.33 0.58
C CYS A 258 19.02 -30.39 1.46
N LYS A 259 19.35 -31.67 1.26
CA LYS A 259 18.79 -32.78 2.07
C LYS A 259 19.15 -32.65 3.55
N LYS A 260 20.42 -32.38 3.86
CA LYS A 260 20.89 -32.21 5.24
C LYS A 260 20.17 -31.07 5.94
N ASN A 261 20.03 -29.93 5.26
CA ASN A 261 19.35 -28.76 5.81
C ASN A 261 17.85 -29.00 5.97
N GLU A 262 17.21 -29.64 5.00
CA GLU A 262 15.81 -30.06 5.10
C GLU A 262 15.57 -31.02 6.28
N GLU A 263 16.39 -32.06 6.43
CA GLU A 263 16.32 -32.99 7.56
C GLU A 263 16.53 -32.27 8.90
N ASN A 264 17.49 -31.35 8.97
CA ASN A 264 17.74 -30.56 10.17
C ASN A 264 16.51 -29.71 10.54
N ILE A 265 15.90 -29.03 9.56
CA ILE A 265 14.68 -28.24 9.78
C ILE A 265 13.53 -29.13 10.26
N MET A 266 13.33 -30.28 9.62
CA MET A 266 12.26 -31.23 9.95
C MET A 266 12.44 -31.89 11.32
N ASN A 267 13.68 -32.11 11.76
CA ASN A 267 13.96 -32.80 13.03
C ASN A 267 14.14 -31.85 14.22
N THR A 268 14.49 -30.58 13.99
CA THR A 268 14.81 -29.64 15.10
C THR A 268 13.81 -28.50 15.22
N TRP A 269 13.46 -27.85 14.13
CA TRP A 269 12.59 -26.67 14.12
C TRP A 269 11.12 -27.05 14.05
N PHE A 270 10.77 -27.94 13.13
CA PHE A 270 9.38 -28.35 12.90
C PHE A 270 8.71 -28.92 14.17
N PRO A 271 9.36 -29.81 14.96
CA PRO A 271 8.75 -30.33 16.18
C PRO A 271 8.50 -29.25 17.24
N LYS A 272 9.36 -28.22 17.34
CA LYS A 272 9.17 -27.09 18.26
C LYS A 272 7.93 -26.27 17.88
N VAL A 273 7.75 -26.03 16.58
CA VAL A 273 6.58 -25.30 16.06
C VAL A 273 5.30 -26.10 16.29
N ILE A 274 5.31 -27.41 16.01
CA ILE A 274 4.16 -28.29 16.25
C ILE A 274 3.82 -28.38 17.73
N HIS A 275 4.81 -28.54 18.62
CA HIS A 275 4.58 -28.57 20.06
C HIS A 275 3.92 -27.28 20.55
N LEU A 276 4.38 -26.12 20.05
CA LEU A 276 3.77 -24.84 20.38
C LEU A 276 2.31 -24.76 19.93
N LEU A 277 2.02 -25.18 18.69
CA LEU A 277 0.68 -25.16 18.12
C LEU A 277 -0.30 -26.17 18.75
N THR A 278 0.21 -27.27 19.30
CA THR A 278 -0.59 -28.33 19.93
C THR A 278 -0.63 -28.26 21.46
N SER A 279 0.13 -27.34 22.06
CA SER A 279 0.16 -27.15 23.52
C SER A 279 -1.22 -26.80 24.09
N LYS A 280 -1.59 -27.43 25.21
CA LYS A 280 -2.89 -27.21 25.86
C LYS A 280 -3.11 -25.75 26.27
N ASP A 281 -2.06 -25.06 26.71
CA ASP A 281 -2.13 -23.66 27.11
C ASP A 281 -2.49 -22.75 25.92
N THR A 282 -1.94 -23.04 24.74
CA THR A 282 -2.27 -22.33 23.50
C THR A 282 -3.71 -22.60 23.09
N LEU A 283 -4.14 -23.86 23.13
CA LEU A 283 -5.49 -24.25 22.71
C LEU A 283 -6.58 -23.75 23.67
N GLN A 284 -6.29 -23.66 24.97
CA GLN A 284 -7.23 -23.10 25.96
C GLN A 284 -7.45 -21.60 25.78
N SER A 285 -6.45 -20.87 25.26
CA SER A 285 -6.55 -19.43 25.01
C SER A 285 -7.42 -19.07 23.80
N ILE A 286 -7.75 -20.04 22.94
CA ILE A 286 -8.44 -19.82 21.67
C ILE A 286 -9.81 -20.49 21.70
N LYS A 287 -10.84 -19.78 21.24
CA LYS A 287 -12.19 -20.35 21.08
C LYS A 287 -12.18 -21.43 20.01
N THR A 288 -12.87 -22.55 20.23
CA THR A 288 -12.94 -23.69 19.29
C THR A 288 -13.36 -23.28 17.89
N GLU A 289 -14.33 -22.37 17.76
CA GLU A 289 -14.83 -21.82 16.49
C GLU A 289 -13.77 -21.02 15.68
N LYS A 290 -12.68 -20.62 16.32
CA LYS A 290 -11.61 -19.81 15.72
C LYS A 290 -10.33 -20.59 15.47
N LEU A 291 -10.27 -21.86 15.86
CA LEU A 291 -9.08 -22.70 15.67
C LEU A 291 -8.67 -22.80 14.19
N ASP A 292 -9.62 -22.95 13.28
CA ASP A 292 -9.31 -23.02 11.83
C ASP A 292 -8.63 -21.74 11.35
N SER A 293 -9.18 -20.57 11.70
CA SER A 293 -8.59 -19.28 11.34
C SER A 293 -7.21 -19.07 11.97
N PHE A 294 -7.00 -19.59 13.18
CA PHE A 294 -5.72 -19.56 13.86
C PHE A 294 -4.67 -20.43 13.16
N TYR A 295 -5.01 -21.68 12.84
CA TYR A 295 -4.10 -22.57 12.12
C TYR A 295 -3.83 -22.10 10.69
N ASN A 296 -4.80 -21.48 10.02
CA ASN A 296 -4.58 -20.85 8.72
C ASN A 296 -3.57 -19.70 8.80
N CYS A 297 -3.64 -18.88 9.85
CA CYS A 297 -2.64 -17.85 10.12
C CYS A 297 -1.25 -18.47 10.35
N ALA A 298 -1.15 -19.48 11.23
CA ALA A 298 0.11 -20.16 11.52
C ALA A 298 0.71 -20.80 10.25
N SER A 299 -0.11 -21.50 9.47
CA SER A 299 0.29 -22.13 8.21
C SER A 299 0.80 -21.11 7.20
N THR A 300 0.10 -19.98 7.06
CA THR A 300 0.54 -18.87 6.19
C THR A 300 1.86 -18.28 6.67
N LEU A 301 2.00 -18.07 7.98
CA LEU A 301 3.23 -17.56 8.59
C LEU A 301 4.42 -18.49 8.33
N ILE A 302 4.27 -19.76 8.65
CA ILE A 302 5.28 -20.82 8.44
C ILE A 302 5.66 -20.89 6.96
N SER A 303 4.67 -20.89 6.07
CA SER A 303 4.88 -20.91 4.62
C SER A 303 5.68 -19.71 4.14
N ASN A 304 5.39 -18.51 4.66
CA ASN A 304 6.13 -17.30 4.31
C ASN A 304 7.58 -17.36 4.80
N GLN A 305 7.83 -17.91 5.98
CA GLN A 305 9.20 -18.06 6.51
C GLN A 305 10.02 -19.05 5.67
N LEU A 306 9.44 -20.18 5.27
CA LEU A 306 10.12 -21.16 4.41
C LEU A 306 10.38 -20.60 3.01
N LYS A 307 9.41 -19.88 2.42
CA LYS A 307 9.60 -19.20 1.13
C LYS A 307 10.71 -18.14 1.20
N ALA A 308 10.77 -17.37 2.28
CA ALA A 308 11.83 -16.38 2.47
C ALA A 308 13.22 -17.02 2.61
N LEU A 309 13.32 -18.22 3.21
CA LEU A 309 14.57 -18.98 3.26
C LEU A 309 15.03 -19.44 1.86
N VAL A 310 14.11 -19.98 1.06
CA VAL A 310 14.39 -20.38 -0.34
C VAL A 310 14.80 -19.15 -1.15
N GLU A 311 14.05 -18.06 -1.09
CA GLU A 311 14.33 -16.82 -1.80
C GLU A 311 15.71 -16.25 -1.42
N ARG A 312 16.05 -16.23 -0.13
CA ARG A 312 17.38 -15.79 0.32
C ARG A 312 18.49 -16.68 -0.21
N SER A 313 18.30 -17.99 -0.19
CA SER A 313 19.30 -18.95 -0.68
C SER A 313 19.55 -18.76 -2.18
N ILE A 314 18.49 -18.55 -2.98
CA ILE A 314 18.62 -18.24 -4.41
C ILE A 314 19.31 -16.90 -4.62
N LYS A 315 18.93 -15.86 -3.87
CA LYS A 315 19.56 -14.53 -3.96
C LYS A 315 21.06 -14.58 -3.67
N GLU A 316 21.46 -15.30 -2.61
CA GLU A 316 22.88 -15.47 -2.29
C GLU A 316 23.60 -16.25 -3.40
N TYR A 317 23.03 -17.33 -3.91
CA TYR A 317 23.60 -18.08 -5.03
C TYR A 317 23.80 -17.21 -6.28
N VAL A 318 22.75 -16.51 -6.72
CA VAL A 318 22.80 -15.61 -7.88
C VAL A 318 23.81 -14.48 -7.67
N SER A 319 23.94 -13.98 -6.44
CA SER A 319 24.89 -12.91 -6.14
C SER A 319 26.36 -13.33 -6.29
N LEU A 320 26.68 -14.62 -6.26
CA LEU A 320 28.04 -15.13 -6.55
C LEU A 320 28.49 -14.80 -7.98
N PHE A 321 27.54 -14.67 -8.91
CA PHE A 321 27.82 -14.31 -10.31
C PHE A 321 27.99 -12.80 -10.51
N HIS A 322 27.85 -11.99 -9.47
CA HIS A 322 28.09 -10.56 -9.56
C HIS A 322 29.60 -10.28 -9.73
N PRO A 323 30.04 -9.37 -10.62
CA PRO A 323 31.46 -9.11 -10.88
C PRO A 323 32.28 -8.78 -9.62
N SER A 324 31.65 -8.10 -8.65
CA SER A 324 32.24 -7.74 -7.36
C SER A 324 32.54 -8.92 -6.43
N ARG A 325 31.96 -10.10 -6.67
CA ARG A 325 32.14 -11.34 -5.88
C ARG A 325 32.82 -12.45 -6.70
N SER A 326 33.56 -12.07 -7.75
CA SER A 326 34.27 -13.01 -8.63
C SER A 326 35.32 -13.87 -7.89
N ASP A 327 35.77 -13.43 -6.72
CA ASP A 327 36.64 -14.15 -5.81
C ASP A 327 35.93 -15.26 -5.01
N GLN A 328 34.60 -15.30 -5.02
CA GLN A 328 33.79 -16.28 -4.27
C GLN A 328 33.08 -17.28 -5.20
N LEU A 329 33.02 -16.99 -6.49
CA LEU A 329 32.42 -17.88 -7.49
C LEU A 329 33.23 -19.18 -7.58
N PRO A 330 32.58 -20.36 -7.54
CA PRO A 330 33.24 -21.64 -7.79
C PRO A 330 33.93 -21.66 -9.16
N LEU A 331 35.13 -22.24 -9.21
CA LEU A 331 35.84 -22.44 -10.46
C LEU A 331 35.45 -23.80 -11.03
N PHE A 332 34.95 -23.82 -12.27
CA PHE A 332 34.63 -25.08 -12.94
C PHE A 332 35.86 -25.68 -13.59
N LYS A 333 36.04 -26.99 -13.43
CA LYS A 333 37.03 -27.75 -14.18
C LYS A 333 36.50 -27.99 -15.59
N MET A 334 37.28 -27.58 -16.60
CA MET A 334 37.04 -27.91 -18.01
C MET A 334 38.31 -28.51 -18.59
N ASP A 335 38.15 -29.63 -19.30
CA ASP A 335 39.18 -30.33 -20.02
C ASP A 335 39.05 -29.98 -21.52
N LEU A 336 40.17 -29.75 -22.21
CA LEU A 336 40.18 -29.55 -23.66
C LEU A 336 40.40 -30.93 -24.32
N THR A 337 39.37 -31.44 -24.97
CA THR A 337 39.40 -32.74 -25.65
C THR A 337 39.60 -32.55 -27.14
N PHE A 338 40.32 -33.47 -27.77
CA PHE A 338 40.45 -33.52 -29.23
C PHE A 338 39.77 -34.78 -29.73
N ASP A 339 38.63 -34.61 -30.39
CA ASP A 339 37.81 -35.70 -30.94
C ASP A 339 37.32 -35.30 -32.34
N ASP A 340 37.18 -36.27 -33.26
CA ASP A 340 36.76 -36.05 -34.65
C ASP A 340 37.48 -34.87 -35.36
N GLU A 341 38.81 -34.77 -35.21
CA GLU A 341 39.65 -33.69 -35.75
C GLU A 341 39.30 -32.26 -35.25
N LYS A 342 38.54 -32.15 -34.15
CA LYS A 342 38.13 -30.88 -33.54
C LYS A 342 38.57 -30.80 -32.08
N MET A 343 39.01 -29.61 -31.68
CA MET A 343 39.23 -29.29 -30.28
C MET A 343 37.93 -28.77 -29.66
N GLU A 344 37.44 -29.43 -28.63
CA GLU A 344 36.21 -29.09 -27.93
C GLU A 344 36.44 -29.08 -26.41
N PHE A 345 35.64 -28.30 -25.68
CA PHE A 345 35.69 -28.28 -24.22
C PHE A 345 34.74 -29.32 -23.64
N TYR A 346 35.22 -30.08 -22.67
CA TYR A 346 34.43 -31.01 -21.87
C TYR A 346 34.53 -30.66 -20.38
N PRO A 347 33.42 -30.46 -19.66
CA PRO A 347 32.04 -30.36 -20.15
C PRO A 347 31.86 -29.20 -21.15
N SER A 348 30.84 -29.31 -22.01
CA SER A 348 30.49 -28.22 -22.91
C SER A 348 29.93 -27.03 -22.13
N PHE A 349 29.89 -25.85 -22.75
CA PHE A 349 29.27 -24.68 -22.11
C PHE A 349 27.80 -24.94 -21.73
N GLN A 350 27.08 -25.70 -22.54
CA GLN A 350 25.68 -26.05 -22.29
C GLN A 350 25.54 -26.95 -21.06
N ASP A 351 26.41 -27.95 -20.89
CA ASP A 351 26.41 -28.82 -19.70
C ASP A 351 26.70 -28.04 -18.41
N LEU A 352 27.54 -27.00 -18.50
CA LEU A 352 27.85 -26.11 -17.39
C LEU A 352 26.68 -25.20 -17.04
N GLU A 353 26.03 -24.62 -18.06
CA GLU A 353 24.82 -23.81 -17.89
C GLU A 353 23.71 -24.64 -17.24
N GLU A 354 23.49 -25.87 -17.71
CA GLU A 354 22.53 -26.80 -17.14
C GLU A 354 22.86 -27.10 -15.67
N ALA A 355 24.10 -27.45 -15.33
CA ALA A 355 24.50 -27.71 -13.94
C ALA A 355 24.29 -26.49 -13.01
N VAL A 356 24.53 -25.28 -13.52
CA VAL A 356 24.32 -24.02 -12.78
C VAL A 356 22.83 -23.76 -12.57
N LEU A 357 21.97 -24.02 -13.57
CA LEU A 357 20.52 -23.83 -13.49
C LEU A 357 19.86 -24.90 -12.63
N GLU A 358 20.27 -26.16 -12.75
CA GLU A 358 19.80 -27.26 -11.91
C GLU A 358 20.01 -26.98 -10.42
N THR A 359 21.05 -26.23 -10.06
CA THR A 359 21.28 -25.80 -8.67
C THR A 359 20.10 -24.96 -8.16
N ILE A 360 19.54 -24.08 -8.98
CA ILE A 360 18.36 -23.27 -8.63
C ILE A 360 17.13 -24.17 -8.48
N ASP A 361 16.96 -25.14 -9.37
CA ASP A 361 15.85 -26.10 -9.32
C ASP A 361 15.92 -26.96 -8.05
N GLN A 362 17.12 -27.42 -7.67
CA GLN A 362 17.34 -28.16 -6.43
C GLN A 362 17.02 -27.31 -5.19
N ILE A 363 17.47 -26.06 -5.14
CA ILE A 363 17.15 -25.14 -4.04
C ILE A 363 15.64 -24.89 -3.97
N THR A 364 14.99 -24.70 -5.11
CA THR A 364 13.55 -24.41 -5.19
C THR A 364 12.71 -25.63 -4.80
N GLY A 365 13.11 -26.82 -5.23
CA GLY A 365 12.47 -28.09 -4.91
C GLY A 365 12.67 -28.53 -3.46
N THR A 366 13.69 -27.99 -2.78
CA THR A 366 13.93 -28.24 -1.35
C THR A 366 12.73 -27.73 -0.55
N MET A 367 12.25 -28.53 0.41
CA MET A 367 11.04 -28.23 1.21
C MET A 367 9.70 -28.21 0.45
N GLN A 368 9.68 -28.52 -0.85
CA GLN A 368 8.45 -28.70 -1.64
C GLN A 368 8.06 -30.18 -1.78
N ALA A 369 8.92 -31.10 -1.34
CA ALA A 369 8.65 -32.53 -1.38
C ALA A 369 7.50 -32.89 -0.44
N ARG A 370 6.28 -32.94 -1.01
CA ARG A 370 5.24 -33.87 -0.55
C ARG A 370 5.87 -35.26 -0.62
N LYS A 371 6.25 -35.83 0.52
CA LYS A 371 6.44 -37.28 0.59
C LYS A 371 5.11 -37.90 0.17
N ALA A 372 5.16 -38.59 -0.97
CA ALA A 372 4.09 -39.38 -1.54
C ALA A 372 3.64 -40.48 -0.57
#